data_AF-A0A6L4AGC9-F1
#
_entry.id   AF-A0A6L4AGC9-F1
#
_cell.length_a   1.000
_cell.length_b   1.000
_cell.length_c   1.000
_cell.angle_alpha   90.00
_cell.angle_beta   90.00
_cell.angle_gamma   90.00
#
_symmetry.space_group_name_H-M   'P 1'
#
loop_
_entity.id
_entity.type
_entity.pdbx_description
1 polymer ?
#
loop_
_entity_poly.entity_id
_entity_poly.type
_entity_poly.pdbx_seq_one_letter_code
_entity_poly.pdbx_strand_id
1 'polypeptide(L)' 'MADPQAMTLGVQELQERLRQLEEQIAETRRRLPAHSVKPPVMMELLELEDQRDLLLRRIDEMRRG' A
#
# COMPACT_ATOMS: atom_id res chain seq x y z
N MET A 1 1.35 -11.37 -2.27
CA MET A 1 0.01 -11.95 -1.95
C MET A 1 -0.73 -10.89 -1.14
N ALA A 2 -2.02 -10.66 -1.40
CA ALA A 2 -2.82 -9.74 -0.59
C ALA A 2 -2.76 -10.18 0.89
N ASP A 3 -2.57 -9.24 1.82
CA ASP A 3 -2.58 -9.58 3.24
C ASP A 3 -3.96 -10.15 3.61
N PRO A 4 -4.05 -11.44 3.98
CA PRO A 4 -5.32 -12.10 4.27
C PRO A 4 -6.06 -11.44 5.45
N GLN A 5 -5.35 -10.77 6.36
CA GLN A 5 -5.95 -10.05 7.47
C GLN A 5 -6.70 -8.80 6.99
N ALA A 6 -6.25 -8.15 5.92
CA ALA A 6 -6.92 -6.95 5.38
C ALA A 6 -8.33 -7.25 4.85
N MET A 7 -8.64 -8.50 4.50
CA MET A 7 -9.97 -8.84 3.97
C MET A 7 -11.05 -8.94 5.07
N THR A 8 -10.65 -8.97 6.35
CA THR A 8 -11.56 -9.15 7.50
C THR A 8 -11.66 -7.91 8.41
N LEU A 9 -10.87 -6.86 8.15
CA LEU A 9 -10.85 -5.64 8.96
C LEU A 9 -12.03 -4.71 8.68
N GLY A 10 -12.38 -3.88 9.66
CA GLY A 10 -13.36 -2.80 9.51
C GLY A 10 -12.80 -1.60 8.73
N VAL A 11 -13.69 -0.72 8.22
CA VAL A 11 -13.29 0.45 7.39
C VAL A 11 -12.25 1.33 8.10
N GLN A 12 -12.39 1.57 9.40
CA GLN A 12 -11.45 2.41 10.16
C GLN A 12 -10.05 1.79 10.25
N GLU A 13 -9.97 0.47 10.45
CA GLU A 13 -8.70 -0.27 10.51
C GLU A 13 -8.04 -0.31 9.12
N LEU A 14 -8.83 -0.46 8.05
CA LEU A 14 -8.33 -0.36 6.68
C LEU A 14 -7.78 1.02 6.36
N GLN A 15 -8.40 2.09 6.87
CA GLN A 15 -7.89 3.45 6.70
C GLN A 15 -6.59 3.70 7.47
N GLU A 16 -6.46 3.17 8.69
CA GLU A 16 -5.20 3.24 9.43
C GLU A 16 -4.09 2.49 8.70
N ARG A 17 -4.39 1.29 8.21
CA ARG A 17 -3.43 0.51 7.43
C ARG A 17 -3.04 1.20 6.12
N LEU A 18 -3.99 1.85 5.45
CA LEU A 18 -3.72 2.65 4.26
C LEU A 18 -2.74 3.79 4.57
N ARG A 19 -2.91 4.51 5.68
CA ARG A 19 -1.97 5.57 6.12
C ARG A 19 -0.55 5.02 6.30
N GLN A 20 -0.42 3.91 7.03
CA GLN A 20 0.89 3.27 7.27
C GLN A 20 1.58 2.85 5.97
N LEU A 21 0.79 2.39 4.99
CA LEU A 21 1.31 1.99 3.69
C LEU A 21 1.74 3.20 2.86
N GLU A 22 1.00 4.30 2.89
CA GLU A 22 1.38 5.56 2.25
C GLU A 22 2.68 6.14 2.83
N GLU A 23 2.89 6.02 4.15
CA GLU A 23 4.14 6.40 4.81
C GLU A 23 5.32 5.53 4.33
N GLN A 24 5.13 4.20 4.27
CA GLN A 24 6.15 3.28 3.76
C GLN A 24 6.48 3.56 2.28
N ILE A 25 5.49 3.84 1.45
CA ILE A 25 5.68 4.24 0.04
C ILE A 25 6.53 5.52 -0.02
N ALA A 26 6.21 6.52 0.80
CA ALA A 26 6.95 7.78 0.82
C ALA A 26 8.42 7.57 1.24
N GLU A 27 8.67 6.73 2.25
CA GLU A 27 10.02 6.37 2.68
C GLU A 27 10.79 5.60 1.59
N THR A 28 10.17 4.60 0.97
CA THR A 28 10.77 3.82 -0.13
C THR A 28 11.10 4.71 -1.33
N ARG A 29 10.22 5.67 -1.67
CA ARG A 29 10.48 6.66 -2.71
C ARG A 29 11.67 7.56 -2.39
N ARG A 30 11.88 7.94 -1.12
CA ARG A 30 13.05 8.73 -0.70
C ARG A 30 14.36 7.94 -0.83
N ARG A 31 14.30 6.60 -0.76
CA ARG A 31 15.46 5.71 -0.94
C ARG A 31 15.80 5.44 -2.42
N LEU A 32 14.93 5.83 -3.37
CA LEU A 32 15.20 5.68 -4.80
C LEU A 32 16.33 6.63 -5.23
N PRO A 33 17.40 6.14 -5.87
CA PRO A 33 18.46 7.01 -6.36
C PRO A 33 17.97 7.85 -7.55
N ALA A 34 18.30 9.15 -7.55
CA ALA A 34 17.88 10.08 -8.60
C ALA A 34 18.37 9.74 -10.02
N HIS A 35 19.44 8.95 -10.13
CA HIS A 35 20.12 8.64 -11.39
C HIS A 35 20.22 7.13 -11.68
N SER A 36 19.66 6.26 -10.82
CA SER A 36 19.69 4.82 -11.03
C SER A 36 18.60 4.16 -10.22
N VAL A 37 17.66 3.48 -10.86
CA VAL A 37 16.67 2.69 -10.15
C VAL A 37 17.34 1.40 -9.68
N LYS A 38 17.47 1.21 -8.37
CA LYS A 38 17.89 -0.09 -7.81
C LYS A 38 16.72 -1.07 -7.93
N PRO A 39 16.84 -2.19 -8.66
CA PRO A 39 15.73 -3.12 -8.90
C PRO A 39 15.00 -3.58 -7.61
N PRO A 40 15.69 -3.87 -6.48
CA PRO A 40 15.00 -4.27 -5.25
C PRO A 40 14.09 -3.18 -4.67
N VAL A 41 14.52 -1.92 -4.70
CA VAL A 41 13.75 -0.79 -4.13
C VAL A 41 12.53 -0.48 -5.00
N MET A 42 12.65 -0.65 -6.33
CA MET A 42 11.52 -0.52 -7.24
C MET A 42 10.50 -1.64 -7.05
N MET A 43 10.95 -2.89 -6.91
CA MET A 43 10.05 -4.02 -6.65
C MET A 43 9.31 -3.85 -5.32
N GLU A 44 10.01 -3.41 -4.26
CA GLU A 44 9.40 -3.07 -2.97
C GLU A 44 8.36 -1.96 -3.13
N LEU A 45 8.67 -0.89 -3.86
CA LEU A 45 7.73 0.20 -4.12
C LEU A 45 6.48 -0.29 -4.86
N LEU A 46 6.65 -1.09 -5.92
CA LEU A 46 5.53 -1.63 -6.71
C LEU A 46 4.63 -2.53 -5.86
N GLU A 47 5.21 -3.39 -5.01
CA GLU A 47 4.43 -4.24 -4.11
C GLU A 47 3.62 -3.42 -3.09
N LEU A 48 4.22 -2.35 -2.53
CA LEU A 48 3.51 -1.44 -1.65
C LEU A 48 2.37 -0.69 -2.38
N GLU A 49 2.60 -0.27 -3.62
CA GLU A 49 1.58 0.40 -4.44
C GLU A 49 0.41 -0.53 -4.79
N ASP A 50 0.69 -1.78 -5.16
CA ASP A 50 -0.32 -2.81 -5.40
C ASP A 50 -1.17 -3.06 -4.14
N GLN A 51 -0.54 -3.15 -2.96
CA GLN A 51 -1.26 -3.31 -1.69
C GLN A 51 -2.15 -2.11 -1.38
N ARG A 52 -1.71 -0.89 -1.70
CA ARG A 52 -2.47 0.35 -1.48
C ARG A 52 -3.74 0.33 -2.31
N ASP A 53 -3.60 -0.01 -3.57
CA ASP A 53 -4.70 -0.03 -4.52
C ASP A 53 -5.74 -1.10 -4.14
N LEU A 54 -5.31 -2.26 -3.61
CA LEU A 54 -6.22 -3.27 -3.05
C LEU A 54 -7.00 -2.74 -1.82
N LEU A 55 -6.33 -2.06 -0.88
CA LEU A 55 -6.99 -1.48 0.29
C LEU A 55 -8.01 -0.40 -0.09
N LEU A 56 -7.65 0.47 -1.04
CA LEU A 56 -8.54 1.51 -1.55
C LEU A 56 -9.81 0.93 -2.17
N ARG A 57 -9.66 -0.11 -3.02
CA ARG A 57 -10.81 -0.81 -3.60
C ARG A 57 -11.69 -1.42 -2.52
N ARG A 58 -11.10 -2.05 -1.50
CA ARG A 58 -11.86 -2.65 -0.41
C ARG A 58 -12.64 -1.63 0.40
N ILE A 59 -12.03 -0.49 0.72
CA ILE A 59 -12.69 0.62 1.43
C ILE A 59 -13.87 1.16 0.60
N ASP A 60 -13.69 1.32 -0.72
CA ASP A 60 -14.73 1.78 -1.63
C ASP A 60 -15.90 0.79 -1.70
N GLU A 61 -15.63 -0.51 -1.86
CA GLU A 61 -16.64 -1.58 -1.82
C GLU A 61 -17.46 -1.56 -0.52
N MET A 62 -16.79 -1.42 0.63
CA MET A 62 -17.45 -1.40 1.95
C MET A 62 -18.25 -0.12 2.22
N ARG A 63 -17.99 0.97 1.50
CA ARG A 63 -18.75 2.23 1.61
C ARG A 63 -19.93 2.29 0.65
N ARG A 64 -19.92 1.49 -0.41
CA ARG A 64 -20.98 1.43 -1.42
C ARG A 64 -22.05 0.36 -1.12
N GLY A 65 -21.74 -0.59 -0.24
CA GLY A 65 -22.70 -1.55 0.33
C GLY A 65 -23.38 -1.01 1.57
#